data_AF-A0AAV5LDH2-F1
#
_entry.id   AF-A0AAV5LDH2-F1
#
_cell.length_a   1.000
_cell.length_b   1.000
_cell.length_c   1.000
_cell.angle_alpha   90.00
_cell.angle_beta   90.00
_cell.angle_gamma   90.00
#
_symmetry.space_group_name_H-M   'P 1'
#
loop_
_entity.id
_entity.type
_entity.pdbx_description
1 polymer ?
#
loop_
_entity_poly.entity_id
_entity_poly.type
_entity_poly.pdbx_seq_one_letter_code
_entity_poly.pdbx_strand_id
1 'polypeptide(L)'
;MLKNMELPPCLSGKDAFLLYDTYGFPVEITTEVAQERGVTIDRKVVESLLVKGKPVIHVSEGSDLEVLLDRTPFYAESGGQIGDHGFLYGTVRDGVLEVGKEVEATIDVKLRQWAKVHHTATHLLQTTLKKVISQEISQAGSLVAFDRLRFDFNFHRAVHDDELQEIEELINQWIGDSTLLQTKVMPVADEKEAGAIAMFGEKYGEKVRVVEVPGVSMELCGGTHVSNTSEICVFKIISEKGIASGIRRIEAVAGEAFIEYINSRDSHMKNLCSILKVKAEEVKTRVANLMEEL
;
A
#
# COMPACT_ATOMS: atom_id res chain seq x y z
N MET A 1 -22.57 36.55 5.00
CA MET A 1 -23.35 35.29 5.02
C MET A 1 -22.81 34.39 3.93
N LEU A 2 -21.85 33.53 4.24
CA LEU A 2 -21.41 32.47 3.34
C LEU A 2 -22.46 31.36 3.44
N LYS A 3 -23.29 31.20 2.41
CA LYS A 3 -24.13 30.01 2.29
C LYS A 3 -23.19 28.84 2.06
N ASN A 4 -23.24 27.83 2.94
CA ASN A 4 -22.71 26.51 2.66
C ASN A 4 -23.39 26.02 1.36
N MET A 5 -22.67 26.12 0.24
CA MET A 5 -23.06 25.43 -0.98
C MET A 5 -22.71 23.96 -0.73
N GLU A 6 -23.72 23.16 -0.37
CA GLU A 6 -23.59 21.71 -0.46
C GLU A 6 -23.20 21.39 -1.91
N LEU A 7 -22.04 20.75 -2.07
CA LEU A 7 -21.61 20.27 -3.38
C LEU A 7 -22.70 19.36 -3.94
N PRO A 8 -23.08 19.50 -5.22
CA PRO A 8 -24.06 18.61 -5.80
C PRO A 8 -23.61 17.16 -5.62
N PRO A 9 -24.54 16.23 -5.35
CA PRO A 9 -24.21 14.81 -5.24
C PRO A 9 -23.41 14.37 -6.46
N CYS A 10 -22.32 13.63 -6.27
CA CYS A 10 -21.41 13.25 -7.34
C CYS A 10 -21.27 11.73 -7.38
N LEU A 11 -21.59 11.13 -8.51
CA LEU A 11 -21.34 9.73 -8.80
C LEU A 11 -19.83 9.55 -9.08
N SER A 12 -19.19 8.67 -8.34
CA SER A 12 -17.78 8.38 -8.57
C SER A 12 -17.60 7.66 -9.91
N GLY A 13 -16.43 7.83 -10.55
CA GLY A 13 -16.09 7.05 -11.76
C GLY A 13 -16.20 5.54 -11.52
N LYS A 14 -15.89 5.07 -10.31
CA LYS A 14 -16.06 3.66 -9.90
C LYS A 14 -17.52 3.20 -9.98
N ASP A 15 -18.46 4.01 -9.51
CA ASP A 15 -19.88 3.64 -9.51
C ASP A 15 -20.47 3.74 -10.93
N ALA A 16 -20.04 4.71 -11.72
CA ALA A 16 -20.38 4.81 -13.14
C ALA A 16 -19.86 3.60 -13.93
N PHE A 17 -18.63 3.15 -13.65
CA PHE A 17 -18.04 1.96 -14.25
C PHE A 17 -18.78 0.68 -13.85
N LEU A 18 -19.14 0.52 -12.58
CA LEU A 18 -19.92 -0.64 -12.11
C LEU A 18 -21.27 -0.73 -12.85
N LEU A 19 -21.95 0.40 -13.03
CA LEU A 19 -23.21 0.47 -13.78
C LEU A 19 -23.03 0.02 -15.23
N TYR A 20 -21.92 0.38 -15.87
CA TYR A 20 -21.58 -0.06 -17.22
C TYR A 20 -21.18 -1.54 -17.31
N ASP A 21 -20.17 -1.95 -16.56
CA ASP A 21 -19.52 -3.26 -16.68
C ASP A 21 -20.40 -4.39 -16.14
N THR A 22 -21.00 -4.20 -14.96
CA THR A 22 -21.79 -5.26 -14.29
C THR A 22 -23.25 -5.24 -14.69
N TYR A 23 -23.81 -4.04 -14.85
CA TYR A 23 -25.26 -3.87 -15.07
C TYR A 23 -25.62 -3.47 -16.51
N GLY A 24 -24.62 -3.24 -17.38
CA GLY A 24 -24.83 -2.97 -18.79
C GLY A 24 -25.42 -1.59 -19.10
N PHE A 25 -25.41 -0.65 -18.15
CA PHE A 25 -25.89 0.72 -18.37
C PHE A 25 -24.83 1.56 -19.09
N PRO A 26 -25.10 2.05 -20.31
CA PRO A 26 -24.18 2.95 -20.99
C PRO A 26 -23.85 4.18 -20.14
N VAL A 27 -22.60 4.64 -20.24
CA VAL A 27 -22.11 5.82 -19.48
C VAL A 27 -22.90 7.06 -19.88
N GLU A 28 -23.34 7.16 -21.13
CA GLU A 28 -24.17 8.26 -21.64
C GLU A 28 -25.52 8.32 -20.91
N ILE A 29 -26.20 7.18 -20.79
CA ILE A 29 -27.50 7.09 -20.08
C ILE A 29 -27.31 7.34 -18.59
N THR A 30 -26.24 6.81 -18.00
CA THR A 30 -25.89 7.04 -16.59
C THR A 30 -25.63 8.53 -16.32
N THR A 31 -24.96 9.21 -17.25
CA THR A 31 -24.70 10.66 -17.17
C THR A 31 -26.00 11.45 -17.29
N GLU A 32 -26.86 11.10 -18.24
CA GLU A 32 -28.13 11.78 -18.49
C GLU A 32 -29.06 11.66 -17.28
N VAL A 33 -29.25 10.44 -16.76
CA VAL A 33 -30.08 10.18 -15.56
C VAL A 33 -29.50 10.83 -14.30
N ALA A 34 -28.17 10.87 -14.16
CA ALA A 34 -27.52 11.58 -13.06
C ALA A 34 -27.81 13.10 -13.14
N GLN A 35 -27.66 13.70 -14.32
CA GLN A 35 -27.93 15.13 -14.54
C GLN A 35 -29.39 15.50 -14.29
N GLU A 36 -30.36 14.67 -14.71
CA GLU A 36 -31.78 14.86 -14.41
C GLU A 36 -32.07 14.94 -12.90
N ARG A 37 -31.24 14.29 -12.08
CA ARG A 37 -31.35 14.29 -10.61
C ARG A 37 -30.40 15.28 -9.92
N GLY A 38 -29.72 16.14 -10.69
CA GLY A 38 -28.75 17.09 -10.17
C GLY A 38 -27.47 16.44 -9.62
N VAL A 39 -27.15 15.23 -10.09
CA VAL A 39 -25.97 14.45 -9.73
C VAL A 39 -24.90 14.61 -10.82
N THR A 40 -23.66 14.98 -10.48
CA THR A 40 -22.54 15.05 -11.45
C THR A 40 -21.77 13.73 -11.49
N ILE A 41 -21.01 13.45 -12.55
CA ILE A 41 -20.05 12.34 -12.58
C ILE A 41 -18.64 12.92 -12.43
N ASP A 42 -17.81 12.32 -11.57
CA ASP A 42 -16.46 12.79 -11.30
C ASP A 42 -15.53 12.57 -12.51
N ARG A 43 -15.35 13.61 -13.34
CA ARG A 43 -14.42 13.63 -14.48
C ARG A 43 -13.18 14.45 -14.14
N LYS A 44 -12.01 14.00 -14.60
CA LYS A 44 -10.71 14.67 -14.37
C LYS A 44 -10.29 15.41 -15.62
N VAL A 45 -9.64 16.56 -15.47
CA VAL A 45 -9.20 17.39 -16.59
C VAL A 45 -7.70 17.27 -16.76
N VAL A 46 -7.25 17.04 -18.00
CA VAL A 46 -5.83 17.07 -18.35
C VAL A 46 -5.32 18.50 -18.25
N GLU A 47 -4.40 18.79 -17.33
CA GLU A 47 -3.77 20.10 -17.17
C GLU A 47 -2.49 20.24 -17.99
N SER A 48 -1.73 19.16 -18.12
CA SER A 48 -0.47 19.16 -18.86
C SER A 48 -0.16 17.77 -19.41
N LEU A 49 0.49 17.76 -20.57
CA LEU A 49 1.09 16.58 -21.19
C LEU A 49 2.59 16.81 -21.25
N LEU A 50 3.39 15.85 -20.79
CA LEU A 50 4.84 15.94 -20.82
C LEU A 50 5.43 14.76 -21.59
N VAL A 51 6.38 15.05 -22.48
CA VAL A 51 7.23 14.03 -23.10
C VAL A 51 8.66 14.30 -22.64
N LYS A 52 9.25 13.35 -21.91
CA LYS A 52 10.57 13.49 -21.28
C LYS A 52 10.64 14.75 -20.39
N GLY A 53 9.62 14.95 -19.55
CA GLY A 53 9.51 16.10 -18.64
C GLY A 53 9.30 17.47 -19.30
N LYS A 54 9.05 17.54 -20.62
CA LYS A 54 8.79 18.82 -21.32
C LYS A 54 7.32 18.94 -21.73
N PRO A 55 6.65 20.08 -21.45
CA PRO A 55 5.28 20.31 -21.87
C PRO A 55 5.10 20.20 -23.38
N VAL A 56 4.10 19.43 -23.78
CA VAL A 56 3.66 19.29 -25.17
C VAL A 56 2.15 19.54 -25.25
N ILE A 57 1.69 19.93 -26.43
CA ILE A 57 0.27 20.21 -26.72
C ILE A 57 -0.44 18.99 -27.32
N HIS A 58 0.34 18.11 -27.98
CA HIS A 58 -0.14 16.89 -28.63
C HIS A 58 0.91 15.78 -28.45
N VAL A 59 0.45 14.54 -28.41
CA VAL A 59 1.30 13.34 -28.30
C VAL A 59 0.84 12.33 -29.33
N SER A 60 1.79 11.76 -30.07
CA SER A 60 1.55 10.71 -31.05
C SER A 60 1.78 9.32 -30.47
N GLU A 61 1.10 8.32 -31.03
CA GLU A 61 1.18 6.91 -30.64
C GLU A 61 2.63 6.43 -30.51
N GLY A 62 2.89 5.58 -29.51
CA GLY A 62 4.21 5.00 -29.25
C GLY A 62 5.18 5.90 -28.47
N SER A 63 4.73 7.06 -27.99
CA SER A 63 5.54 7.95 -27.14
C SER A 63 5.31 7.69 -25.66
N ASP A 64 6.37 7.69 -24.85
CA ASP A 64 6.25 7.76 -23.39
C ASP A 64 5.69 9.13 -22.98
N LEU A 65 4.59 9.10 -22.24
CA LEU A 65 3.79 10.28 -21.89
C LEU A 65 3.57 10.34 -20.38
N GLU A 66 3.83 11.49 -19.78
CA GLU A 66 3.38 11.82 -18.43
C GLU A 66 2.17 12.77 -18.53
N VAL A 67 1.08 12.44 -17.84
CA VAL A 67 -0.16 13.22 -17.85
C VAL A 67 -0.38 13.83 -16.47
N LEU A 68 -0.49 15.15 -16.39
CA LEU A 68 -0.90 15.86 -15.18
C LEU A 68 -2.40 16.11 -15.23
N LEU A 69 -3.10 15.71 -14.17
CA LEU A 69 -4.53 15.94 -14.00
C LEU A 69 -4.78 16.95 -12.88
N ASP A 70 -5.86 17.72 -12.98
CA ASP A 70 -6.31 18.64 -11.93
C ASP A 70 -6.48 17.92 -10.58
N ARG A 71 -7.02 16.70 -10.63
CA ARG A 71 -7.20 15.78 -9.50
C ARG A 71 -7.00 14.34 -9.98
N THR A 72 -6.36 13.51 -9.17
CA THR A 72 -6.09 12.12 -9.52
C THR A 72 -6.39 11.17 -8.35
N PRO A 73 -7.02 10.00 -8.60
CA PRO A 73 -7.15 8.95 -7.60
C PRO A 73 -5.87 8.12 -7.42
N PHE A 74 -4.91 8.25 -8.33
CA PHE A 74 -3.66 7.51 -8.32
C PHE A 74 -2.75 8.00 -7.20
N TYR A 75 -2.21 7.05 -6.44
CA TYR A 75 -1.15 7.34 -5.49
C TYR A 75 0.17 7.42 -6.26
N ALA A 76 0.90 8.52 -6.13
CA ALA A 76 2.24 8.66 -6.69
C ALA A 76 3.26 7.95 -5.78
N GLU A 77 4.29 7.34 -6.36
CA GLU A 77 5.37 6.70 -5.59
C GLU A 77 6.01 7.70 -4.62
N SER A 78 5.90 7.41 -3.32
CA SER A 78 6.38 8.30 -2.25
C SER A 78 6.38 7.58 -0.90
N GLY A 79 7.16 8.07 0.06
CA GLY A 79 7.17 7.54 1.44
C GLY A 79 7.49 6.05 1.54
N GLY A 80 8.19 5.49 0.53
CA GLY A 80 8.47 4.06 0.41
C GLY A 80 7.36 3.23 -0.26
N GLN A 81 6.15 3.78 -0.47
CA GLN A 81 5.08 3.07 -1.19
C GLN A 81 5.22 3.28 -2.70
N ILE A 82 5.16 2.18 -3.45
CA ILE A 82 5.15 2.21 -4.92
C ILE A 82 3.88 2.87 -5.47
N GLY A 83 4.00 3.48 -6.64
CA GLY A 83 2.90 4.15 -7.32
C GLY A 83 1.80 3.18 -7.75
N ASP A 84 0.58 3.70 -7.83
CA ASP A 84 -0.55 2.95 -8.34
C ASP A 84 -0.41 2.60 -9.82
N HIS A 85 -1.00 1.46 -10.20
CA HIS A 85 -1.23 1.10 -11.59
C HIS A 85 -2.71 1.30 -11.94
N GLY A 86 -3.01 1.56 -13.21
CA GLY A 86 -4.38 1.76 -13.69
C GLY A 86 -4.43 2.36 -15.09
N PHE A 87 -5.61 2.86 -15.45
CA PHE A 87 -5.92 3.36 -16.78
C PHE A 87 -6.49 4.78 -16.74
N LEU A 88 -6.18 5.56 -17.78
CA LEU A 88 -6.86 6.81 -18.11
C LEU A 88 -7.69 6.56 -19.37
N TYR A 89 -9.01 6.67 -19.26
CA TYR A 89 -9.93 6.59 -20.39
C TYR A 89 -10.28 7.99 -20.88
N GLY A 90 -10.22 8.19 -22.19
CA GLY A 90 -10.66 9.43 -22.84
C GLY A 90 -11.25 9.13 -24.20
N THR A 91 -12.27 9.88 -24.61
CA THR A 91 -12.80 9.78 -25.98
C THR A 91 -11.95 10.62 -26.91
N VAL A 92 -11.13 9.96 -27.73
CA VAL A 92 -10.29 10.60 -28.74
C VAL A 92 -10.99 10.50 -30.09
N ARG A 93 -11.51 11.61 -30.62
CA ARG A 93 -12.26 11.62 -31.90
C ARG A 93 -11.36 11.65 -33.15
N ASP A 94 -10.11 12.09 -33.03
CA ASP A 94 -9.19 12.29 -34.17
C ASP A 94 -7.73 11.91 -33.84
N GLY A 95 -7.53 10.91 -32.98
CA GLY A 95 -6.21 10.35 -32.63
C GLY A 95 -5.32 11.16 -31.68
N VAL A 96 -5.74 12.32 -31.16
CA VAL A 96 -4.91 13.19 -30.31
C VAL A 96 -5.53 13.46 -28.92
N LEU A 97 -4.73 13.27 -27.86
CA LEU A 97 -5.04 13.74 -26.50
C LEU A 97 -4.50 15.17 -26.33
N GLU A 98 -5.30 16.06 -25.72
CA GLU A 98 -4.99 17.50 -25.58
C GLU A 98 -5.24 17.97 -24.14
N VAL A 99 -4.54 19.04 -23.76
CA VAL A 99 -4.83 19.78 -22.52
C VAL A 99 -6.26 20.32 -22.52
N GLY A 100 -6.93 20.24 -21.38
CA GLY A 100 -8.32 20.67 -21.18
C GLY A 100 -9.37 19.62 -21.51
N LYS A 101 -8.97 18.42 -21.97
CA LYS A 101 -9.91 17.31 -22.18
C LYS A 101 -10.27 16.63 -20.87
N GLU A 102 -11.51 16.21 -20.78
CA GLU A 102 -12.00 15.36 -19.70
C GLU A 102 -11.57 13.91 -19.94
N VAL A 103 -11.04 13.30 -18.90
CA VAL A 103 -10.66 11.88 -18.84
C VAL A 103 -11.27 11.25 -17.59
N GLU A 104 -11.52 9.96 -17.68
CA GLU A 104 -11.82 9.13 -16.53
C GLU A 104 -10.54 8.42 -16.07
N ALA A 105 -10.27 8.45 -14.77
CA ALA A 105 -9.06 7.92 -14.18
C ALA A 105 -9.42 6.77 -13.23
N THR A 106 -9.00 5.55 -13.54
CA THR A 106 -9.34 4.36 -12.74
C THR A 106 -8.08 3.64 -12.28
N ILE A 107 -8.00 3.32 -11.00
CA ILE A 107 -6.90 2.56 -10.39
C ILE A 107 -7.21 1.05 -10.41
N ASP A 108 -6.18 0.22 -10.44
CA ASP A 108 -6.32 -1.19 -10.11
C ASP A 108 -6.60 -1.33 -8.60
N VAL A 109 -7.86 -1.60 -8.27
CA VAL A 109 -8.35 -1.67 -6.89
C VAL A 109 -7.70 -2.80 -6.10
N LYS A 110 -7.28 -3.88 -6.76
CA LYS A 110 -6.65 -5.02 -6.12
C LYS A 110 -5.21 -4.69 -5.75
N LEU A 111 -4.45 -4.12 -6.68
CA LEU A 111 -3.08 -3.66 -6.42
C LEU A 111 -3.07 -2.56 -5.35
N ARG A 112 -4.01 -1.61 -5.39
CA ARG A 112 -4.18 -0.60 -4.34
C ARG A 112 -4.43 -1.26 -2.98
N GLN A 113 -5.30 -2.26 -2.91
CA GLN A 113 -5.58 -2.93 -1.64
C GLN A 113 -4.34 -3.66 -1.11
N TRP A 114 -3.56 -4.30 -1.98
CA TRP A 114 -2.30 -4.94 -1.59
C TRP A 114 -1.27 -3.94 -1.06
N ALA A 115 -1.14 -2.76 -1.70
CA ALA A 115 -0.29 -1.69 -1.19
C ALA A 115 -0.77 -1.20 0.19
N LYS A 116 -2.09 -0.95 0.35
CA LYS A 116 -2.70 -0.56 1.64
C LYS A 116 -2.38 -1.54 2.77
N VAL A 117 -2.50 -2.85 2.48
CA VAL A 117 -2.23 -3.93 3.43
C VAL A 117 -0.77 -3.91 3.88
N HIS A 118 0.17 -3.90 2.94
CA HIS A 118 1.60 -3.86 3.26
C HIS A 118 2.02 -2.54 3.94
N HIS A 119 1.36 -1.42 3.60
CA HIS A 119 1.63 -0.13 4.25
C HIS A 119 1.25 -0.18 5.72
N THR A 120 0.01 -0.54 6.05
CA THR A 120 -0.41 -0.60 7.45
C THR A 120 0.39 -1.66 8.21
N ALA A 121 0.70 -2.80 7.60
CA ALA A 121 1.59 -3.80 8.21
C ALA A 121 3.00 -3.24 8.54
N THR A 122 3.51 -2.30 7.73
CA THR A 122 4.79 -1.63 8.01
C THR A 122 4.72 -0.76 9.27
N HIS A 123 3.60 -0.07 9.53
CA HIS A 123 3.39 0.72 10.75
C HIS A 123 3.32 -0.18 11.99
N LEU A 124 2.63 -1.33 11.87
CA LEU A 124 2.58 -2.33 12.95
C LEU A 124 3.97 -2.87 13.23
N LEU A 125 4.74 -3.22 12.19
CA LEU A 125 6.12 -3.69 12.33
C LEU A 125 7.02 -2.67 13.02
N GLN A 126 6.99 -1.40 12.61
CA GLN A 126 7.78 -0.35 13.24
C GLN A 126 7.46 -0.22 14.74
N THR A 127 6.17 -0.21 15.07
CA THR A 127 5.70 -0.12 16.46
C THR A 127 6.13 -1.32 17.28
N THR A 128 5.99 -2.53 16.73
CA THR A 128 6.38 -3.76 17.41
C THR A 128 7.88 -3.85 17.63
N LEU A 129 8.69 -3.45 16.64
CA LEU A 129 10.15 -3.38 16.79
C LEU A 129 10.52 -2.48 17.97
N LYS A 130 9.91 -1.30 18.09
CA LYS A 130 10.14 -0.40 19.23
C LYS A 130 9.75 -1.02 20.57
N LYS A 131 8.66 -1.78 20.60
CA LYS A 131 8.10 -2.38 21.81
C LYS A 131 8.87 -3.61 22.29
N VAL A 132 9.23 -4.51 21.36
CA VAL A 132 9.89 -5.79 21.67
C VAL A 132 11.40 -5.62 21.82
N ILE A 133 12.03 -4.83 20.93
CA ILE A 133 13.49 -4.73 20.88
C ILE A 133 14.01 -3.50 21.63
N SER A 134 13.67 -2.29 21.18
CA SER A 134 14.12 -1.04 21.80
C SER A 134 13.37 0.18 21.27
N GLN A 135 13.01 1.09 22.17
CA GLN A 135 12.38 2.38 21.82
C GLN A 135 13.27 3.28 20.95
N GLU A 136 14.58 3.02 20.90
CA GLU A 136 15.55 3.76 20.09
C GLU A 136 15.57 3.33 18.61
N ILE A 137 14.79 2.30 18.25
CA ILE A 137 14.65 1.91 16.85
C ILE A 137 14.04 3.06 16.03
N SER A 138 14.69 3.33 14.91
CA SER A 138 14.34 4.35 13.93
C SER A 138 14.47 3.78 12.53
N GLN A 139 13.58 4.21 11.65
CA GLN A 139 13.58 3.80 10.26
C GLN A 139 14.81 4.35 9.53
N ALA A 140 15.57 3.45 8.90
CA ALA A 140 16.67 3.76 7.98
C ALA A 140 16.26 3.67 6.50
N GLY A 141 15.13 3.01 6.21
CA GLY A 141 14.58 2.86 4.87
C GLY A 141 13.32 2.01 4.87
N SER A 142 12.45 2.22 3.89
CA SER A 142 11.21 1.45 3.76
C SER A 142 10.88 1.22 2.29
N LEU A 143 10.21 0.11 2.01
CA LEU A 143 9.57 -0.18 0.73
C LEU A 143 8.26 -0.92 1.01
N VAL A 144 7.18 -0.42 0.43
CA VAL A 144 5.85 -1.01 0.40
C VAL A 144 5.52 -1.30 -1.06
N ALA A 145 5.63 -2.57 -1.43
CA ALA A 145 5.27 -3.06 -2.75
C ALA A 145 3.93 -3.81 -2.70
N PHE A 146 3.43 -4.23 -3.87
CA PHE A 146 2.19 -5.00 -3.96
C PHE A 146 2.35 -6.42 -3.40
N ASP A 147 3.53 -7.01 -3.55
CA ASP A 147 3.81 -8.42 -3.21
C ASP A 147 4.56 -8.59 -1.89
N ARG A 148 5.12 -7.52 -1.32
CA ARG A 148 5.92 -7.56 -0.09
C ARG A 148 6.13 -6.19 0.54
N LEU A 149 6.67 -6.19 1.75
CA LEU A 149 7.27 -5.02 2.38
C LEU A 149 8.71 -5.30 2.83
N ARG A 150 9.48 -4.22 2.96
CA ARG A 150 10.86 -4.21 3.44
C ARG A 150 11.04 -3.03 4.37
N PHE A 151 11.53 -3.30 5.57
CA PHE A 151 11.77 -2.29 6.58
C PHE A 151 13.22 -2.36 7.06
N ASP A 152 13.94 -1.25 6.90
CA ASP A 152 15.32 -1.08 7.33
C ASP A 152 15.35 -0.22 8.58
N PHE A 153 16.11 -0.64 9.59
CA PHE A 153 16.16 0.03 10.88
C PHE A 153 17.56 -0.01 11.50
N ASN A 154 17.85 0.97 12.35
CA ASN A 154 19.10 1.01 13.10
C ASN A 154 19.07 0.00 14.25
N PHE A 155 19.94 -1.01 14.19
CA PHE A 155 20.13 -1.93 15.30
C PHE A 155 21.49 -2.62 15.21
N HIS A 156 22.15 -2.78 16.36
CA HIS A 156 23.57 -3.14 16.43
C HIS A 156 23.84 -4.65 16.37
N ARG A 157 22.84 -5.50 16.63
CA ARG A 157 22.99 -6.97 16.67
C ARG A 157 21.88 -7.66 15.87
N ALA A 158 22.04 -8.94 15.57
CA ALA A 158 20.95 -9.74 14.99
C ALA A 158 19.75 -9.75 15.92
N VAL A 159 18.55 -9.67 15.33
CA VAL A 159 17.32 -9.91 16.07
C VAL A 159 17.26 -11.41 16.32
N HIS A 160 17.03 -11.79 17.58
CA HIS A 160 16.98 -13.20 17.94
C HIS A 160 15.68 -13.84 17.42
N ASP A 161 15.70 -15.15 17.20
CA ASP A 161 14.56 -15.87 16.63
C ASP A 161 13.30 -15.80 17.53
N ASP A 162 13.49 -15.77 18.85
CA ASP A 162 12.42 -15.56 19.82
C ASP A 162 11.82 -14.14 19.76
N GLU A 163 12.66 -13.11 19.60
CA GLU A 163 12.20 -11.74 19.36
C GLU A 163 11.44 -11.63 18.03
N LEU A 164 11.92 -12.28 16.96
CA LEU A 164 11.22 -12.31 15.67
C LEU A 164 9.86 -13.00 15.78
N GLN A 165 9.79 -14.08 16.55
CA GLN A 165 8.54 -14.78 16.82
C GLN A 165 7.58 -13.87 17.61
N GLU A 166 8.03 -13.23 18.68
CA GLU A 166 7.23 -12.29 19.47
C GLU A 166 6.72 -11.12 18.62
N ILE A 167 7.56 -10.60 17.72
CA ILE A 167 7.18 -9.54 16.78
C ILE A 167 6.02 -10.00 15.89
N GLU A 168 6.16 -11.18 15.26
CA GLU A 168 5.16 -11.72 14.36
C GLU A 168 3.85 -12.03 15.10
N GLU A 169 3.92 -12.61 16.30
CA GLU A 169 2.77 -12.92 17.14
C GLU A 169 2.00 -11.66 17.54
N LEU A 170 2.70 -10.61 18.00
CA LEU A 170 2.05 -9.38 18.43
C LEU A 170 1.37 -8.64 17.26
N ILE A 171 2.03 -8.59 16.09
CA ILE A 171 1.43 -7.97 14.89
C ILE A 171 0.16 -8.73 14.50
N ASN A 172 0.21 -10.07 14.45
CA ASN A 172 -0.96 -10.87 14.10
C ASN A 172 -2.07 -10.79 15.16
N GLN A 173 -1.74 -10.59 16.43
CA GLN A 173 -2.72 -10.27 17.46
C GLN A 173 -3.46 -8.96 17.15
N TRP A 174 -2.74 -7.87 16.86
CA TRP A 174 -3.37 -6.58 16.50
C TRP A 174 -4.17 -6.62 15.20
N ILE A 175 -3.78 -7.49 14.26
CA ILE A 175 -4.58 -7.79 13.07
C ILE A 175 -5.91 -8.46 13.49
N GLY A 176 -5.85 -9.46 14.37
CA GLY A 176 -7.02 -10.15 14.91
C GLY A 176 -7.96 -9.25 15.71
N ASP A 177 -7.42 -8.26 16.42
CA ASP A 177 -8.18 -7.28 17.20
C ASP A 177 -9.13 -6.41 16.33
N SER A 178 -8.95 -6.42 15.00
CA SER A 178 -9.88 -5.80 14.04
C SER A 178 -10.13 -4.32 14.33
N THR A 179 -9.07 -3.58 14.58
CA THR A 179 -9.11 -2.16 14.96
C THR A 179 -9.38 -1.26 13.76
N LEU A 180 -10.33 -0.34 13.87
CA LEU A 180 -10.61 0.68 12.86
C LEU A 180 -9.54 1.78 12.91
N LEU A 181 -8.90 2.06 11.77
CA LEU A 181 -7.90 3.12 11.63
C LEU A 181 -8.55 4.50 11.63
N GLN A 182 -7.83 5.48 12.16
CA GLN A 182 -8.22 6.89 12.12
C GLN A 182 -7.22 7.70 11.31
N THR A 183 -7.71 8.61 10.49
CA THR A 183 -6.85 9.53 9.74
C THR A 183 -7.30 10.96 9.97
N LYS A 184 -6.37 11.84 10.32
CA LYS A 184 -6.65 13.25 10.63
C LYS A 184 -5.62 14.13 9.93
N VAL A 185 -6.06 15.29 9.45
CA VAL A 185 -5.15 16.34 8.96
C VAL A 185 -5.11 17.43 10.00
N MET A 186 -3.92 17.76 10.48
CA MET A 186 -3.72 18.74 11.56
C MET A 186 -2.49 19.62 11.33
N PRO A 187 -2.41 20.80 11.96
CA PRO A 187 -1.20 21.61 11.97
C PRO A 187 0.01 20.84 12.54
N VAL A 188 1.21 21.11 12.01
CA VAL A 188 2.45 20.48 12.53
C VAL A 188 2.72 20.80 14.01
N ALA A 189 2.30 21.96 14.48
CA ALA A 189 2.50 22.36 15.88
C ALA A 189 1.77 21.43 16.87
N ASP A 190 0.61 20.90 16.47
CA ASP A 190 -0.27 20.06 17.30
C ASP A 190 0.21 18.60 17.36
N GLU A 191 1.15 18.21 16.48
CA GLU A 191 1.68 16.85 16.38
C GLU A 191 2.58 16.47 17.57
N LYS A 192 3.43 17.41 18.00
CA LYS A 192 4.35 17.20 19.13
C LYS A 192 3.62 16.90 20.44
N GLU A 193 2.41 17.42 20.59
CA GLU A 193 1.56 17.15 21.75
C GLU A 193 0.83 15.80 21.63
N ALA A 194 0.52 15.36 20.40
CA ALA A 194 -0.15 14.08 20.13
C ALA A 194 0.76 12.86 20.22
N GLY A 195 2.09 13.06 20.17
CA GLY A 195 3.07 11.98 20.29
C GLY A 195 3.19 11.09 19.05
N ALA A 196 2.82 11.62 17.87
CA ALA A 196 2.97 10.88 16.62
C ALA A 196 4.46 10.67 16.28
N ILE A 197 4.76 9.58 15.58
CA ILE A 197 6.10 9.33 15.06
C ILE A 197 6.21 10.05 13.71
N ALA A 198 7.08 11.05 13.64
CA ALA A 198 7.47 11.67 12.39
C ALA A 198 8.44 10.77 11.59
N MET A 199 8.22 10.65 10.27
CA MET A 199 9.16 10.01 9.36
C MET A 199 10.46 10.82 9.27
N PHE A 200 11.60 10.16 9.46
CA PHE A 200 12.92 10.78 9.51
C PHE A 200 13.37 11.26 8.12
N GLY A 201 13.83 12.50 8.02
CA GLY A 201 14.39 13.08 6.78
C GLY A 201 13.37 13.79 5.87
N GLU A 202 12.08 13.72 6.17
CA GLU A 202 11.02 14.39 5.40
C GLU A 202 10.83 15.85 5.83
N LYS A 203 10.50 16.72 4.87
CA LYS A 203 10.10 18.11 5.12
C LYS A 203 8.58 18.20 5.11
N TYR A 204 8.00 18.63 6.21
CA TYR A 204 6.54 18.79 6.34
C TYR A 204 6.10 20.22 6.03
N GLY A 205 4.94 20.36 5.39
CA GLY A 205 4.25 21.63 5.22
C GLY A 205 3.57 22.09 6.51
N GLU A 206 2.77 23.15 6.46
CA GLU A 206 2.07 23.68 7.65
C GLU A 206 1.07 22.69 8.27
N LYS A 207 0.51 21.79 7.44
CA LYS A 207 -0.40 20.74 7.85
C LYS A 207 0.17 19.37 7.48
N VAL A 208 -0.08 18.39 8.33
CA VAL A 208 0.33 17.01 8.16
C VAL A 208 -0.85 16.06 8.29
N ARG A 209 -0.73 14.91 7.62
CA ARG A 209 -1.67 13.81 7.75
C ARG A 209 -1.13 12.81 8.77
N VAL A 210 -1.92 12.57 9.81
CA VAL A 210 -1.68 11.54 10.82
C VAL A 210 -2.52 10.33 10.48
N VAL A 211 -1.91 9.15 10.55
CA VAL A 211 -2.57 7.85 10.49
C VAL A 211 -2.39 7.17 11.83
N GLU A 212 -3.47 6.72 12.41
CA GLU A 212 -3.52 6.14 13.75
C GLU A 212 -4.18 4.77 13.69
N VAL A 213 -3.53 3.77 14.29
CA VAL A 213 -4.14 2.52 14.73
C VAL A 213 -4.34 2.67 16.23
N PRO A 214 -5.56 2.97 16.72
CA PRO A 214 -5.81 3.29 18.12
C PRO A 214 -5.22 2.25 19.09
N GLY A 215 -4.48 2.72 20.09
CA GLY A 215 -3.82 1.88 21.09
C GLY A 215 -2.57 1.15 20.60
N VAL A 216 -2.18 1.34 19.34
CA VAL A 216 -1.04 0.66 18.72
C VAL A 216 -0.03 1.67 18.17
N SER A 217 -0.39 2.40 17.11
CA SER A 217 0.54 3.29 16.40
C SER A 217 -0.11 4.61 16.03
N MET A 218 0.70 5.66 15.91
CA MET A 218 0.30 6.97 15.41
C MET A 218 1.48 7.58 14.65
N GLU A 219 1.34 7.78 13.35
CA GLU A 219 2.44 8.16 12.46
C GLU A 219 2.05 9.26 11.47
N LEU A 220 3.02 10.12 11.13
CA LEU A 220 2.89 11.04 10.01
C LEU A 220 3.04 10.27 8.70
N CYS A 221 1.95 10.14 7.94
CA CYS A 221 1.98 9.35 6.73
C CYS A 221 1.02 9.87 5.65
N GLY A 222 1.56 10.06 4.44
CA GLY A 222 0.81 10.42 3.25
C GLY A 222 0.31 9.22 2.42
N GLY A 223 0.69 7.99 2.80
CA GLY A 223 0.36 6.78 2.06
C GLY A 223 -1.07 6.30 2.21
N THR A 224 -1.40 5.24 1.46
CA THR A 224 -2.71 4.61 1.49
C THR A 224 -2.74 3.49 2.54
N HIS A 225 -3.82 3.40 3.32
CA HIS A 225 -3.95 2.44 4.42
C HIS A 225 -5.28 1.70 4.37
N VAL A 226 -5.30 0.47 4.91
CA VAL A 226 -6.55 -0.24 5.19
C VAL A 226 -7.42 0.57 6.15
N SER A 227 -8.73 0.33 6.12
CA SER A 227 -9.65 0.98 7.06
C SER A 227 -9.70 0.22 8.39
N ASN A 228 -9.47 -1.09 8.37
CA ASN A 228 -9.45 -1.95 9.55
C ASN A 228 -8.23 -2.89 9.53
N THR A 229 -7.60 -3.15 10.68
CA THR A 229 -6.42 -4.03 10.75
C THR A 229 -6.70 -5.46 10.28
N SER A 230 -7.93 -5.96 10.42
CA SER A 230 -8.33 -7.29 9.93
C SER A 230 -8.23 -7.45 8.41
N GLU A 231 -8.26 -6.34 7.63
CA GLU A 231 -8.04 -6.39 6.18
C GLU A 231 -6.62 -6.88 5.81
N ILE A 232 -5.66 -6.83 6.75
CA ILE A 232 -4.31 -7.37 6.56
C ILE A 232 -4.34 -8.90 6.55
N CYS A 233 -5.30 -9.52 7.23
CA CYS A 233 -5.51 -10.96 7.41
C CYS A 233 -4.37 -11.69 8.15
N VAL A 234 -3.14 -11.58 7.65
CA VAL A 234 -1.95 -12.22 8.20
C VAL A 234 -0.71 -11.40 7.87
N PHE A 235 0.27 -11.43 8.77
CA PHE A 235 1.61 -10.90 8.57
C PHE A 235 2.63 -12.01 8.79
N LYS A 236 3.63 -12.10 7.90
CA LYS A 236 4.69 -13.10 7.97
C LYS A 236 6.05 -12.51 7.66
N ILE A 237 6.98 -12.68 8.59
CA ILE A 237 8.40 -12.35 8.35
C ILE A 237 9.00 -13.41 7.42
N ILE A 238 9.65 -12.94 6.35
CA ILE A 238 10.34 -13.78 5.37
C ILE A 238 11.79 -13.97 5.77
N SER A 239 12.45 -12.88 6.16
CA SER A 239 13.86 -12.88 6.52
C SER A 239 14.25 -11.65 7.33
N GLU A 240 15.25 -11.83 8.19
CA GLU A 240 15.99 -10.78 8.88
C GLU A 240 17.48 -10.87 8.47
N LYS A 241 18.11 -9.75 8.14
CA LYS A 241 19.55 -9.71 7.86
C LYS A 241 20.18 -8.33 8.11
N GLY A 242 21.46 -8.31 8.47
CA GLY A 242 22.27 -7.09 8.47
C GLY A 242 22.62 -6.66 7.04
N ILE A 243 22.45 -5.38 6.73
CA ILE A 243 22.72 -4.83 5.38
C ILE A 243 23.86 -3.79 5.37
N ALA A 244 24.17 -3.20 6.51
CA ALA A 244 25.32 -2.33 6.72
C ALA A 244 25.67 -2.30 8.21
N SER A 245 26.78 -1.65 8.58
CA SER A 245 27.15 -1.48 9.99
C SER A 245 26.04 -0.76 10.76
N GLY A 246 25.43 -1.44 11.74
CA GLY A 246 24.35 -0.91 12.56
C GLY A 246 22.99 -0.79 11.87
N ILE A 247 22.81 -1.36 10.66
CA ILE A 247 21.54 -1.34 9.92
C ILE A 247 21.09 -2.76 9.61
N ARG A 248 19.82 -3.04 9.94
CA ARG A 248 19.17 -4.33 9.75
C ARG A 248 17.94 -4.19 8.87
N ARG A 249 17.57 -5.28 8.21
CA ARG A 249 16.48 -5.35 7.26
C ARG A 249 15.57 -6.53 7.61
N ILE A 250 14.28 -6.24 7.73
CA ILE A 250 13.22 -7.24 7.73
C ILE A 250 12.51 -7.17 6.37
N GLU A 251 12.37 -8.32 5.72
CA GLU A 251 11.47 -8.50 4.58
C GLU A 251 10.27 -9.35 5.05
N ALA A 252 9.06 -8.94 4.69
CA ALA A 252 7.82 -9.58 5.13
C ALA A 252 6.75 -9.55 4.02
N VAL A 253 5.76 -10.43 4.14
CA VAL A 253 4.53 -10.42 3.32
C VAL A 253 3.31 -10.30 4.22
N ALA A 254 2.25 -9.73 3.66
CA ALA A 254 0.95 -9.64 4.32
C ALA A 254 -0.21 -9.85 3.33
N GLY A 255 -1.40 -10.18 3.86
CA GLY A 255 -2.60 -10.39 3.05
C GLY A 255 -2.45 -11.53 2.04
N GLU A 256 -3.00 -11.36 0.83
CA GLU A 256 -2.99 -12.40 -0.21
C GLU A 256 -1.57 -12.84 -0.62
N ALA A 257 -0.57 -11.96 -0.53
CA ALA A 257 0.82 -12.31 -0.87
C ALA A 257 1.38 -13.42 0.02
N PHE A 258 0.84 -13.59 1.23
CA PHE A 258 1.18 -14.71 2.10
C PHE A 258 0.80 -16.07 1.50
N ILE A 259 -0.30 -16.14 0.75
CA ILE A 259 -0.79 -17.40 0.17
C ILE A 259 0.21 -17.94 -0.86
N GLU A 260 0.74 -17.08 -1.73
CA GLU A 260 1.78 -17.47 -2.69
C GLU A 260 3.06 -17.88 -1.96
N TYR A 261 3.45 -17.12 -0.93
CA TYR A 261 4.62 -17.40 -0.11
C TYR A 261 4.56 -18.77 0.58
N ILE A 262 3.42 -19.12 1.20
CA ILE A 262 3.26 -20.39 1.92
C ILE A 262 3.09 -21.56 0.95
N ASN A 263 2.37 -21.39 -0.16
CA ASN A 263 2.20 -22.45 -1.16
C ASN A 263 3.52 -22.88 -1.78
N SER A 264 4.42 -21.92 -2.06
CA SER A 264 5.77 -22.21 -2.55
C SER A 264 6.57 -23.06 -1.55
N ARG A 265 6.53 -22.70 -0.26
CA ARG A 265 7.22 -23.45 0.81
C ARG A 265 6.63 -24.83 1.06
N ASP A 266 5.31 -24.93 1.08
CA ASP A 266 4.60 -26.20 1.22
C ASP A 266 4.92 -27.15 0.06
N SER A 267 5.01 -26.63 -1.17
CA SER A 267 5.44 -27.40 -2.34
C SER A 267 6.86 -27.97 -2.18
N HIS A 268 7.82 -27.16 -1.71
CA HIS A 268 9.17 -27.63 -1.42
C HIS A 268 9.19 -28.69 -0.30
N MET A 269 8.43 -28.48 0.78
CA MET A 269 8.35 -29.46 1.88
C MET A 269 7.75 -30.78 1.40
N LYS A 270 6.64 -30.74 0.63
CA LYS A 270 6.03 -31.93 0.02
C LYS A 270 7.00 -32.68 -0.88
N ASN A 271 7.80 -31.96 -1.66
CA ASN A 271 8.83 -32.56 -2.50
C ASN A 271 9.91 -33.28 -1.64
N LEU A 272 10.42 -32.62 -0.60
CA LEU A 272 11.37 -33.22 0.35
C LEU A 272 10.81 -34.47 1.02
N CYS A 273 9.58 -34.41 1.52
CA CYS A 273 8.89 -35.56 2.11
C CYS A 273 8.79 -36.74 1.12
N SER A 274 8.49 -36.44 -0.15
CA SER A 274 8.41 -37.45 -1.22
C SER A 274 9.77 -38.10 -1.51
N ILE A 275 10.83 -37.31 -1.63
CA ILE A 275 12.20 -37.81 -1.88
C ILE A 275 12.69 -38.66 -0.70
N LEU A 276 12.53 -38.14 0.52
CA LEU A 276 13.04 -38.77 1.74
C LEU A 276 12.15 -39.91 2.25
N LYS A 277 10.91 -40.00 1.74
CA LYS A 277 9.86 -40.95 2.16
C LYS A 277 9.53 -40.87 3.65
N VAL A 278 9.41 -39.65 4.16
CA VAL A 278 9.09 -39.37 5.56
C VAL A 278 8.04 -38.28 5.67
N LYS A 279 7.43 -38.13 6.85
CA LYS A 279 6.53 -37.00 7.12
C LYS A 279 7.32 -35.71 7.34
N ALA A 280 6.66 -34.56 7.26
CA ALA A 280 7.30 -33.25 7.39
C ALA A 280 8.05 -33.10 8.73
N GLU A 281 7.48 -33.63 9.81
CA GLU A 281 8.04 -33.61 11.17
C GLU A 281 9.33 -34.45 11.28
N GLU A 282 9.50 -35.42 10.39
CA GLU A 282 10.61 -36.39 10.38
C GLU A 282 11.75 -35.99 9.43
N VAL A 283 11.53 -34.98 8.57
CA VAL A 283 12.52 -34.54 7.56
C VAL A 283 13.87 -34.23 8.20
N LYS A 284 13.88 -33.47 9.31
CA LYS A 284 15.13 -33.09 10.00
C LYS A 284 15.93 -34.32 10.45
N THR A 285 15.27 -35.26 11.10
CA THR A 285 15.89 -36.50 11.59
C THR A 285 16.41 -37.34 10.43
N ARG A 286 15.62 -37.46 9.34
CA ARG A 286 16.02 -38.25 8.18
C ARG A 286 17.25 -37.68 7.48
N VAL A 287 17.34 -36.36 7.35
CA VAL A 287 18.51 -35.67 6.77
C VAL A 287 19.74 -35.86 7.66
N ALA A 288 19.61 -35.71 8.98
CA ALA A 288 20.73 -35.91 9.91
C ALA A 288 21.34 -37.32 9.78
N ASN A 289 20.50 -38.36 9.78
CA ASN A 289 20.96 -39.75 9.65
C ASN A 289 21.68 -39.98 8.30
N LEU A 290 21.17 -39.42 7.20
CA LEU A 290 21.82 -39.54 5.89
C LEU A 290 23.17 -38.83 5.83
N MET A 291 23.34 -37.71 6.55
CA MET A 291 24.62 -37.01 6.61
C MET A 291 25.68 -37.75 7.43
N GLU A 292 25.28 -38.58 8.40
CA GLU A 292 26.20 -39.46 9.14
C GLU A 292 26.67 -40.67 8.30
N GLU A 293 25.90 -41.05 7.28
CA GLU A 293 26.21 -42.16 6.37
C GLU A 293 27.13 -41.76 5.18
N LEU A 294 27.36 -40.46 4.99
CA LEU A 294 28.18 -39.88 3.89
C LEU A 294 29.61 -39.57 4.34
#